data_AF-A0A5J1SRR4-F1
#
_entry.id   AF-A0A5J1SRR4-F1
#
_cell.length_a   1.000
_cell.length_b   1.000
_cell.length_c   1.000
_cell.angle_alpha   90.00
_cell.angle_beta   90.00
_cell.angle_gamma   90.00
#
_symmetry.space_group_name_H-M   'P 1'
#
loop_
_entity.id
_entity.type
_entity.pdbx_description
1 polymer ?
#
loop_
_entity_poly.entity_id
_entity_poly.type
_entity_poly.pdbx_seq_one_letter_code
_entity_poly.pdbx_strand_id
1 'polypeptide(L)'
;MSIAQNEKLKLIRESERLKLKEMSDLIGVNYYTYHGYESGKSKMPLDFGILFLRHSRFRKYRDWFLFDEMEPKAGQVIPALARVGQDETESPRYGSNSGE
;
A
#
# COMPACT_ATOMS: atom_id res chain seq x y z
N MET A 1 14.74 -4.69 -6.05
CA MET A 1 15.06 -3.61 -5.08
C MET A 1 13.84 -3.42 -4.18
N SER A 2 14.01 -3.27 -2.87
CA SER A 2 12.87 -3.02 -1.95
C SER A 2 12.45 -1.55 -2.05
N ILE A 3 11.14 -1.30 -2.10
CA ILE A 3 10.54 0.04 -2.22
C ILE A 3 10.59 0.72 -0.85
N ALA A 4 11.02 1.99 -0.81
CA ALA A 4 11.10 2.72 0.46
C ALA A 4 9.69 2.97 1.05
N GLN A 5 9.57 2.98 2.38
CA GLN A 5 8.26 3.11 3.05
C GLN A 5 7.48 4.38 2.65
N ASN A 6 8.19 5.50 2.45
CA ASN A 6 7.59 6.75 1.99
C ASN A 6 7.00 6.62 0.58
N GLU A 7 7.68 5.89 -0.31
CA GLU A 7 7.18 5.59 -1.66
C GLU A 7 6.00 4.62 -1.60
N LYS A 8 6.01 3.65 -0.68
CA LYS A 8 4.86 2.76 -0.46
C LYS A 8 3.60 3.52 -0.06
N LEU A 9 3.72 4.53 0.81
CA LEU A 9 2.61 5.42 1.17
C LEU A 9 2.04 6.13 -0.06
N LYS A 10 2.93 6.69 -0.90
CA LYS A 10 2.55 7.37 -2.14
C LYS A 10 1.82 6.43 -3.10
N LEU A 11 2.34 5.22 -3.32
CA LEU A 11 1.75 4.22 -4.21
C LEU A 11 0.35 3.78 -3.73
N ILE A 12 0.16 3.59 -2.44
CA ILE A 12 -1.16 3.29 -1.86
C ILE A 12 -2.11 4.47 -2.10
N ARG A 13 -1.70 5.69 -1.74
CA ARG A 13 -2.52 6.90 -1.89
C ARG A 13 -2.99 7.10 -3.33
N GLU A 14 -2.08 6.99 -4.29
CA GLU A 14 -2.36 7.21 -5.70
C GLU A 14 -3.19 6.06 -6.30
N SER A 15 -2.96 4.82 -5.87
CA SER A 15 -3.80 3.68 -6.26
C SER A 15 -5.24 3.81 -5.75
N GLU A 16 -5.42 4.46 -4.60
CA GLU A 16 -6.72 4.79 -4.00
C GLU A 16 -7.34 6.09 -4.56
N ARG A 17 -6.64 6.76 -5.49
CA ARG A 17 -7.02 8.02 -6.14
C ARG A 17 -7.29 9.15 -5.15
N LEU A 18 -6.52 9.19 -4.06
CA LEU A 18 -6.65 10.20 -3.02
C LEU A 18 -5.63 11.32 -3.21
N LYS A 19 -6.07 12.56 -2.97
CA LYS A 19 -5.17 13.69 -2.75
C LYS A 19 -4.52 13.58 -1.37
N LEU A 20 -3.38 14.25 -1.18
CA LEU A 20 -2.69 14.28 0.12
C LEU A 20 -3.60 14.73 1.27
N LYS A 21 -4.46 15.73 1.03
CA LYS A 21 -5.39 16.24 2.05
C LYS A 21 -6.47 15.21 2.41
N GLU A 22 -7.06 14.55 1.42
CA GLU A 22 -8.07 13.51 1.67
C GLU A 22 -7.47 12.33 2.44
N MET A 23 -6.24 11.94 2.09
CA MET A 23 -5.51 10.90 2.80
C MET A 23 -5.20 11.28 4.25
N SER A 24 -4.71 12.51 4.49
CA SER A 24 -4.43 12.97 5.85
C SER A 24 -5.70 13.04 6.70
N ASP A 25 -6.80 13.50 6.12
CA ASP A 25 -8.10 13.61 6.80
C ASP A 25 -8.68 12.23 7.13
N LEU A 26 -8.56 11.25 6.21
CA LEU A 26 -9.01 9.86 6.44
C LEU A 26 -8.25 9.15 7.57
N ILE A 27 -6.94 9.40 7.68
CA ILE A 27 -6.10 8.80 8.72
C ILE A 27 -6.20 9.57 10.04
N GLY A 28 -6.69 10.81 10.02
CA GLY A 28 -6.80 11.68 11.19
C GLY A 28 -5.45 12.29 11.61
N VAL A 29 -4.60 12.62 10.64
CA VAL A 29 -3.29 13.26 10.87
C VAL A 29 -3.21 14.61 10.18
N ASN A 30 -2.32 15.47 10.67
CA ASN A 30 -2.08 16.77 10.03
C ASN A 30 -1.48 16.57 8.61
N TYR A 31 -1.94 17.40 7.67
CA TYR A 31 -1.47 17.42 6.28
C TYR A 31 0.06 17.46 6.15
N TYR A 32 0.72 18.37 6.87
CA TYR A 32 2.18 18.54 6.79
C TYR A 32 2.92 17.34 7.35
N THR A 33 2.37 16.70 8.39
CA THR A 33 2.91 15.46 8.96
C THR A 33 2.85 14.34 7.94
N TYR A 34 1.68 14.10 7.34
CA TYR A 34 1.51 13.07 6.32
C TYR A 34 2.40 13.33 5.09
N HIS A 35 2.42 14.57 4.60
CA HIS A 35 3.28 14.98 3.49
C HIS A 35 4.77 14.82 3.84
N GLY A 36 5.18 15.08 5.08
CA GLY A 36 6.54 14.86 5.56
C GLY A 36 6.96 13.39 5.49
N TYR A 37 6.05 12.47 5.85
CA TYR A 37 6.30 11.03 5.73
C TYR A 37 6.35 10.56 4.28
N GLU A 38 5.37 10.95 3.45
CA GLU A 38 5.32 10.54 2.05
C GLU A 38 6.48 11.11 1.21
N SER A 39 6.93 12.33 1.51
CA SER A 39 8.09 12.95 0.84
C SER A 39 9.44 12.44 1.34
N GLY A 40 9.47 11.61 2.40
CA GLY A 40 10.70 11.15 3.02
C GLY A 40 11.46 12.22 3.83
N LYS A 41 10.88 13.42 4.00
CA LYS A 41 11.45 14.50 4.83
C LYS A 41 11.48 14.15 6.32
N SER A 42 10.58 13.27 6.75
CA SER A 42 10.50 12.79 8.13
C SER A 42 10.30 11.28 8.14
N LYS A 43 10.95 10.60 9.10
CA LYS A 43 10.75 9.18 9.30
C LYS A 43 9.41 8.94 9.99
N MET A 44 8.62 8.06 9.41
CA MET A 44 7.33 7.64 9.94
C MET A 44 7.53 6.82 11.23
N PRO A 45 6.87 7.17 12.35
CA PRO A 45 6.90 6.35 13.56
C PRO A 45 6.06 5.07 13.38
N LEU A 46 6.40 4.02 14.13
CA LEU A 46 5.68 2.74 14.07
C LEU A 46 4.18 2.91 14.37
N ASP A 47 3.83 3.75 15.35
CA ASP A 47 2.44 4.03 15.73
C ASP A 47 1.61 4.58 14.56
N PHE A 48 2.22 5.40 13.70
CA PHE A 48 1.55 5.87 12.49
C PHE A 48 1.32 4.71 11.52
N GLY A 49 2.31 3.82 11.31
CA GLY A 49 2.15 2.65 10.46
C GLY A 49 1.01 1.74 10.93
N ILE A 50 0.89 1.56 12.25
CA ILE A 50 -0.21 0.81 12.86
C ILE A 50 -1.55 1.52 12.66
N LEU A 51 -1.62 2.84 12.89
CA LEU A 51 -2.82 3.65 12.66
C LEU A 51 -3.28 3.55 11.20
N PHE A 52 -2.34 3.71 10.27
CA PHE A 52 -2.54 3.64 8.83
C PHE A 52 -3.14 2.30 8.38
N LEU A 53 -2.50 1.19 8.77
CA LEU A 53 -2.92 -0.16 8.38
C LEU A 53 -4.17 -0.66 9.14
N ARG A 54 -4.56 0.01 10.24
CA ARG A 54 -5.81 -0.31 10.96
C ARG A 54 -7.04 0.15 10.19
N HIS A 55 -6.92 1.24 9.41
CA HIS A 55 -8.00 1.79 8.61
C HIS A 55 -8.49 0.77 7.57
N SER A 56 -9.80 0.52 7.53
CA SER A 56 -10.41 -0.55 6.71
C SER A 56 -10.03 -0.45 5.23
N ARG A 57 -9.90 0.77 4.72
CA ARG A 57 -9.50 1.05 3.32
C ARG A 57 -8.07 0.60 2.99
N PHE A 58 -7.14 0.66 3.95
CA PHE A 58 -5.71 0.44 3.71
C PHE A 58 -5.20 -0.90 4.28
N ARG A 59 -5.97 -1.54 5.16
CA ARG A 59 -5.66 -2.85 5.77
C ARG A 59 -5.30 -3.94 4.75
N LYS A 60 -5.87 -3.87 3.56
CA LYS A 60 -5.60 -4.81 2.44
C LYS A 60 -4.18 -4.71 1.88
N TYR A 61 -3.40 -3.70 2.27
CA TYR A 61 -2.01 -3.50 1.83
C TYR A 61 -0.98 -3.91 2.89
N ARG A 62 -1.39 -4.52 4.02
CA ARG A 62 -0.52 -4.80 5.17
C ARG A 62 0.70 -5.64 4.79
N ASP A 63 0.48 -6.77 4.12
CA ASP A 63 1.55 -7.73 3.86
C ASP A 63 2.55 -7.17 2.85
N TRP A 64 2.04 -6.48 1.82
CA TRP A 64 2.88 -5.78 0.87
C TRP A 64 3.66 -4.62 1.53
N PHE A 65 3.01 -3.85 2.42
CA PHE A 65 3.64 -2.71 3.07
C PHE A 65 4.77 -3.14 4.02
N LEU A 66 4.53 -4.18 4.83
CA LEU A 66 5.46 -4.61 5.88
C LEU A 66 6.50 -5.63 5.41
N PHE A 67 6.11 -6.56 4.54
CA PHE A 67 6.90 -7.75 4.22
C PHE A 67 7.26 -7.89 2.73
N ASP A 68 6.79 -6.96 1.88
CA ASP A 68 6.91 -7.08 0.42
C ASP A 68 6.21 -8.34 -0.14
N GLU A 69 5.21 -8.87 0.58
CA GLU A 69 4.48 -10.10 0.24
C GLU A 69 3.06 -9.83 -0.29
N MET A 70 2.46 -10.83 -0.95
CA MET A 70 1.05 -10.80 -1.39
C MET A 70 0.38 -12.12 -1.03
N GLU A 71 -0.72 -12.06 -0.27
CA GLU A 71 -1.57 -13.21 0.04
C GLU A 71 -3.04 -12.95 -0.38
N PRO A 72 -3.39 -13.20 -1.66
CA PRO A 72 -4.74 -12.94 -2.17
C PRO A 72 -5.84 -13.68 -1.42
N LYS A 73 -5.56 -14.90 -0.91
CA LYS A 73 -6.57 -15.71 -0.21
C LYS A 73 -6.98 -15.07 1.13
N ALA A 74 -6.09 -14.29 1.74
CA ALA A 74 -6.36 -13.52 2.95
C ALA A 74 -6.93 -12.11 2.67
N GLY A 75 -7.25 -11.80 1.40
CA GLY A 75 -7.72 -10.47 0.99
C GLY A 75 -6.63 -9.40 0.96
N GLN A 76 -5.35 -9.79 0.97
CA GLN A 76 -4.22 -8.89 0.87
C GLN A 76 -3.85 -8.69 -0.60
N VAL A 77 -3.60 -7.43 -0.98
CA VAL A 77 -3.37 -7.02 -2.36
C VAL A 77 -2.21 -6.05 -2.45
N ILE A 78 -1.61 -5.98 -3.63
CA ILE A 78 -0.59 -4.98 -3.98
C ILE A 78 -1.31 -3.76 -4.60
N PRO A 79 -0.91 -2.51 -4.28
CA PRO A 79 -1.46 -1.32 -4.94
C PRO A 79 -1.28 -1.39 -6.46
N ALA A 80 -2.28 -0.93 -7.22
CA ALA A 80 -2.28 -1.05 -8.68
C ALA A 80 -1.04 -0.38 -9.31
N LEU A 81 -0.63 0.77 -8.79
CA LEU A 81 0.53 1.50 -9.30
C LEU A 81 1.86 0.89 -8.87
N ALA A 82 1.88 0.07 -7.82
CA ALA A 82 3.08 -0.67 -7.42
C ALA A 82 3.39 -1.84 -8.36
N ARG A 83 2.41 -2.31 -9.14
CA ARG A 83 2.60 -3.34 -10.17
C ARG A 83 3.24 -2.79 -11.45
N VAL A 84 3.11 -1.48 -11.70
CA VAL A 84 3.65 -0.82 -12.89
C VAL A 84 5.15 -0.63 -12.70
N GLY A 85 5.94 -1.62 -13.11
CA GLY A 85 7.41 -1.60 -12.99
C GLY A 85 8.01 -2.86 -12.36
N GLN A 86 7.19 -3.78 -11.86
CA GLN A 86 7.62 -5.17 -11.67
C GLN A 86 7.39 -5.87 -13.02
N ASP A 87 8.47 -6.17 -13.76
CA ASP A 87 8.40 -7.06 -14.91
C ASP A 87 7.57 -8.28 -14.54
N GLU A 88 6.70 -8.70 -15.45
CA GLU A 88 5.68 -9.76 -15.37
C GLU A 88 6.21 -11.09 -14.83
N THR A 89 6.61 -11.15 -13.57
CA THR A 89 7.06 -12.35 -12.91
C THR A 89 6.03 -12.62 -11.84
N GLU A 90 5.28 -13.69 -12.06
CA GLU A 90 4.21 -14.19 -11.20
C GLU A 90 2.87 -13.45 -11.32
N SER A 91 2.31 -13.49 -12.53
CA SER A 91 0.88 -13.82 -12.60
C SER A 91 0.71 -15.26 -12.09
N PRO A 92 -0.01 -15.52 -10.98
CA PRO A 92 -0.52 -16.86 -10.75
C PRO A 92 -1.54 -17.06 -11.87
N ARG A 93 -1.18 -17.86 -12.89
CA ARG A 93 -2.16 -18.34 -13.85
C ARG A 93 -3.20 -19.09 -13.02
N TYR A 94 -4.32 -18.43 -12.73
CA TYR A 94 -5.50 -19.09 -12.25
C TYR A 94 -5.98 -19.92 -13.43
N GLY A 95 -5.48 -21.16 -13.50
CA GLY A 95 -6.05 -22.20 -14.33
C GLY A 95 -7.50 -22.35 -13.92
N SER A 96 -8.38 -21.79 -14.74
CA SER A 96 -9.81 -22.05 -14.66
C SER A 96 -10.01 -23.53 -15.00
N ASN A 97 -10.76 -24.20 -14.13
CA ASN A 97 -11.24 -25.58 -14.27
C ASN A 97 -11.78 -25.90 -15.67
N SER A 98 -11.51 -27.14 -16.12
CA SER A 98 -12.32 -27.99 -17.04
C SER A 98 -11.56 -29.33 -17.09
N GLY A 99 -12.09 -30.52 -16.89
CA GLY A 99 -13.42 -31.12 -16.88
C GLY A 99 -13.21 -32.59 -17.27
N GLU A 100 -13.95 -33.51 -16.64
CA GLU A 100 -14.03 -34.98 -16.86
C GLU A 100 -12.86 -35.87 -16.39
#